data_AF-A0A928IAP7-F1
#
_entry.id   AF-A0A928IAP7-F1
#
_cell.length_a   1.000
_cell.length_b   1.000
_cell.length_c   1.000
_cell.angle_alpha   90.00
_cell.angle_beta   90.00
_cell.angle_gamma   90.00
#
_symmetry.space_group_name_H-M   'P 1'
#
loop_
_entity.id
_entity.type
_entity.pdbx_description
1 polymer ?
#
loop_
_entity_poly.entity_id
_entity_poly.type
_entity_poly.pdbx_seq_one_letter_code
_entity_poly.pdbx_strand_id
1 'polypeptide(L)'
;MATRRKKPAQEKLREQLSSRAEDAMEVLLSLMQDETQKPELRMKAAESVLDRVLGKGAAGEAKQDAPITLRFEGVLEEWSR
;
A
#
# COMPACT_ATOMS: atom_id res chain seq x y z
N MET A 1 6.85 35.34 -22.20
CA MET A 1 5.82 34.34 -22.57
C MET A 1 6.47 32.96 -22.54
N ALA A 2 6.14 32.13 -21.54
CA ALA A 2 6.77 30.82 -21.37
C ALA A 2 5.72 29.72 -21.52
N THR A 3 5.75 28.96 -22.62
CA THR A 3 5.01 27.71 -22.75
C THR A 3 5.97 26.59 -23.14
N ARG A 4 6.34 25.83 -22.11
CA ARG A 4 7.27 24.70 -22.16
C ARG A 4 6.62 23.54 -22.94
N ARG A 5 6.96 23.40 -24.23
CA ARG A 5 6.59 22.24 -25.07
C ARG A 5 7.38 20.99 -24.62
N LYS A 6 6.98 20.36 -23.50
CA LYS A 6 7.52 19.06 -23.03
C LYS A 6 6.56 17.87 -23.23
N LYS A 7 5.37 18.09 -23.80
CA LYS A 7 4.30 17.08 -23.98
C LYS A 7 4.69 15.79 -24.75
N PRO A 8 5.49 15.81 -25.83
CA PRO A 8 5.64 14.61 -26.66
C PRO A 8 6.50 13.52 -26.01
N ALA A 9 7.43 13.88 -25.11
CA ALA A 9 8.25 12.90 -24.40
C ALA A 9 7.47 12.19 -23.28
N GLN A 10 6.56 12.89 -22.61
CA GLN A 10 5.70 12.30 -21.58
C GLN A 10 4.65 11.37 -22.15
N GLU A 11 4.10 11.68 -23.32
CA GLU A 11 3.13 10.81 -24.01
C GLU A 11 3.78 9.50 -24.48
N LYS A 12 4.97 9.57 -25.10
CA LYS A 12 5.73 8.36 -25.47
C LYS A 12 6.09 7.49 -24.27
N LEU A 13 6.49 8.12 -23.16
CA LEU A 13 6.77 7.39 -21.91
C LEU A 13 5.51 6.71 -21.38
N ARG A 14 4.36 7.38 -21.44
CA ARG A 14 3.07 6.81 -21.01
C ARG A 14 2.66 5.61 -21.86
N GLU A 15 2.82 5.68 -23.18
CA GLU A 15 2.56 4.54 -24.07
C GLU A 15 3.46 3.35 -23.72
N GLN A 16 4.77 3.58 -23.58
CA GLN A 16 5.72 2.54 -23.20
C GLN A 16 5.41 1.92 -21.82
N LEU A 17 4.98 2.73 -20.86
CA LEU A 17 4.60 2.26 -19.53
C LEU A 17 3.27 1.50 -19.57
N SER A 18 2.32 1.92 -20.41
CA SER A 18 1.05 1.21 -20.57
C SER A 18 1.24 -0.19 -21.16
N SER A 19 2.16 -0.35 -22.12
CA SER A 19 2.50 -1.68 -22.68
C SER A 19 3.16 -2.62 -21.67
N ARG A 20 3.72 -2.10 -20.57
CA ARG A 20 4.38 -2.89 -19.51
C ARG A 20 3.52 -3.00 -18.25
N ALA A 21 2.28 -2.51 -18.30
CA ALA A 21 1.40 -2.54 -17.14
C ALA A 21 1.02 -3.97 -16.74
N GLU A 22 0.94 -4.88 -17.70
CA GLU A 22 0.69 -6.31 -17.49
C GLU A 22 1.90 -6.96 -16.79
N ASP A 23 3.10 -6.78 -17.32
CA ASP A 23 4.35 -7.26 -16.69
C ASP A 23 4.50 -6.76 -15.24
N ALA A 24 4.18 -5.49 -15.00
CA ALA A 24 4.23 -4.91 -13.66
C ALA A 24 3.21 -5.55 -12.69
N MET A 25 2.05 -5.96 -13.20
CA MET A 25 1.03 -6.65 -12.40
C MET A 25 1.48 -8.06 -12.01
N GLU A 26 2.09 -8.80 -12.94
CA GLU A 26 2.65 -10.13 -12.66
C GLU A 26 3.73 -10.08 -11.57
N VAL A 27 4.58 -9.04 -11.60
CA VAL A 27 5.59 -8.81 -10.55
C VAL A 27 4.94 -8.56 -9.19
N LEU A 28 3.89 -7.74 -9.12
CA LEU A 28 3.19 -7.46 -7.86
C LEU A 28 2.52 -8.72 -7.29
N LEU A 29 1.88 -9.53 -8.15
CA LEU A 29 1.28 -10.81 -7.76
C LEU A 29 2.33 -11.80 -7.25
N SER A 30 3.49 -11.85 -7.89
CA SER A 30 4.62 -12.69 -7.46
C SER A 30 5.16 -12.23 -6.11
N LEU A 31 5.32 -10.92 -5.92
CA LEU A 31 5.79 -10.34 -4.65
C LEU A 31 4.83 -10.61 -3.49
N MET A 32 3.52 -10.65 -3.72
CA MET A 32 2.54 -10.97 -2.67
C MET A 32 2.73 -12.38 -2.09
N GLN A 33 3.15 -13.34 -2.93
CA GLN A 33 3.29 -14.75 -2.56
C GLN A 33 4.70 -15.11 -2.11
N ASP A 34 5.69 -14.24 -2.34
CA ASP A 34 7.08 -14.49 -1.96
C ASP A 34 7.31 -14.33 -0.44
N GLU A 35 7.24 -15.43 0.29
CA GLU A 35 7.46 -15.49 1.74
C GLU A 35 8.86 -15.06 2.19
N THR A 36 9.84 -15.00 1.27
CA THR A 36 11.19 -14.53 1.58
C THR A 36 11.25 -12.99 1.70
N GLN A 37 10.25 -12.29 1.18
CA GLN A 37 10.13 -10.85 1.30
C GLN A 37 9.52 -10.43 2.63
N LYS A 38 9.90 -9.21 3.04
CA LYS A 38 9.35 -8.56 4.24
C LYS A 38 7.81 -8.50 4.17
N PRO A 39 7.10 -8.83 5.26
CA PRO A 39 5.63 -8.78 5.29
C PRO A 39 5.05 -7.44 4.83
N GLU A 40 5.70 -6.32 5.16
CA GLU A 40 5.25 -4.98 4.78
C GLU A 40 5.32 -4.77 3.26
N LEU A 41 6.31 -5.38 2.59
CA LEU A 41 6.43 -5.31 1.13
C LEU A 41 5.32 -6.10 0.45
N ARG A 42 4.99 -7.28 0.98
CA ARG A 42 3.90 -8.12 0.48
C ARG A 42 2.54 -7.44 0.61
N MET A 43 2.29 -6.80 1.76
CA MET A 43 1.07 -6.02 1.97
C MET A 43 0.97 -4.83 1.01
N LYS A 44 2.05 -4.07 0.80
CA LYS A 44 2.05 -2.96 -0.18
C LYS A 44 1.80 -3.43 -1.60
N ALA A 45 2.32 -4.60 -1.98
CA ALA A 45 2.02 -5.20 -3.28
C ALA A 45 0.52 -5.54 -3.39
N ALA A 46 -0.07 -6.13 -2.35
CA ALA A 46 -1.50 -6.42 -2.29
C ALA A 46 -2.36 -5.16 -2.38
N GLU A 47 -2.04 -4.11 -1.60
CA GLU A 47 -2.72 -2.81 -1.67
C GLU A 47 -2.67 -2.21 -3.08
N SER A 48 -1.49 -2.28 -3.73
CA SER A 48 -1.31 -1.74 -5.09
C SER A 48 -2.14 -2.47 -6.14
N VAL A 49 -2.30 -3.80 -6.01
CA VAL A 49 -3.18 -4.60 -6.88
C VAL A 49 -4.64 -4.25 -6.63
N LEU A 50 -5.05 -4.17 -5.36
CA LEU A 50 -6.43 -3.83 -4.98
C LEU A 50 -6.83 -2.43 -5.44
N ASP A 51 -5.96 -1.44 -5.27
CA ASP A 51 -6.20 -0.06 -5.74
C ASP A 51 -6.40 0.01 -7.25
N ARG A 52 -5.77 -0.90 -8.01
CA ARG A 52 -5.90 -0.94 -9.47
C ARG A 52 -7.18 -1.63 -9.94
N VAL A 53 -7.64 -2.65 -9.23
CA VAL A 53 -8.84 -3.43 -9.58
C VAL A 53 -10.11 -2.77 -9.06
N LEU A 54 -10.09 -2.32 -7.80
CA LEU A 54 -11.26 -1.78 -7.09
C LEU A 54 -11.31 -0.26 -7.08
N GLY A 55 -10.25 0.41 -7.57
CA GLY A 55 -10.09 1.85 -7.50
C GLY A 55 -9.39 2.30 -6.22
N LYS A 56 -8.70 3.43 -6.32
CA LYS A 56 -7.86 3.97 -5.25
C LYS A 56 -8.66 4.23 -3.98
N GLY A 57 -8.31 3.58 -2.87
CA GLY A 57 -8.98 3.71 -1.58
C GLY A 57 -9.92 2.56 -1.21
N ALA A 58 -9.95 1.48 -1.99
CA ALA A 58 -10.67 0.26 -1.64
C ALA A 58 -9.98 -0.55 -0.53
N ALA A 59 -8.65 -0.49 -0.47
CA ALA A 59 -7.91 -0.90 0.71
C ALA A 59 -8.13 0.17 1.79
N GLY A 60 -9.21 0.00 2.55
CA GLY A 60 -9.65 0.94 3.56
C GLY A 60 -8.47 1.40 4.42
N GLU A 61 -8.41 2.71 4.65
CA GLU A 61 -7.48 3.33 5.58
C GLU A 61 -7.43 2.50 6.86
N ALA A 62 -6.40 1.67 7.01
CA ALA A 62 -6.01 1.17 8.31
C ALA A 62 -5.48 2.41 9.03
N LYS A 63 -6.40 3.21 9.58
CA LYS A 63 -6.11 4.33 10.47
C LYS A 63 -5.37 3.76 11.67
N GLN A 64 -4.06 3.64 11.56
CA GLN A 64 -3.13 3.34 12.64
C GLN A 64 -2.91 4.59 13.53
N ASP A 65 -3.97 5.35 13.82
CA ASP A 65 -3.88 6.64 14.53
C ASP A 65 -4.98 6.79 15.61
N ALA A 66 -5.42 5.68 16.20
CA ALA A 66 -6.13 5.72 17.46
C ALA A 66 -5.26 5.03 18.53
N PRO A 67 -4.83 5.74 19.60
CA PRO A 67 -4.13 5.08 20.70
C PRO A 67 -5.05 4.02 21.30
N ILE A 68 -4.61 2.76 21.23
CA ILE A 68 -5.31 1.63 21.84
C ILE A 68 -5.29 1.84 23.36
N THR A 69 -6.39 2.36 23.90
CA THR A 69 -6.54 2.53 25.35
C THR A 69 -6.97 1.20 25.95
N LEU A 70 -6.01 0.44 26.48
CA LEU A 70 -6.28 -0.78 27.26
C LEU A 70 -6.74 -0.35 28.66
N ARG A 71 -8.03 -0.54 28.96
CA ARG A 71 -8.54 -0.44 30.33
C ARG A 71 -8.52 -1.82 30.97
N PHE A 72 -7.73 -1.96 32.03
CA PHE A 72 -7.78 -3.14 32.87
C PHE A 72 -8.85 -2.91 33.94
N GLU A 73 -9.94 -3.67 33.88
CA GLU A 73 -10.89 -3.79 34.98
C GLU A 73 -10.37 -4.84 35.95
N GLY A 74 -9.60 -4.41 36.93
CA GLY A 74 -9.09 -5.25 38.01
C GLY A 74 -9.20 -4.54 39.34
N VAL A 75 -9.60 -5.27 40.38
CA VAL A 75 -9.54 -4.78 41.76
C VAL A 75 -8.08 -4.88 42.21
N LEU A 76 -7.52 -3.75 42.65
CA LEU A 76 -6.18 -3.68 43.20
C LEU A 76 -6.19 -4.36 44.58
N GLU A 77 -5.73 -5.61 44.68
CA GLU A 77 -5.47 -6.22 45.98
C GLU A 77 -4.11 -5.75 46.50
N GLU A 78 -4.15 -4.97 47.58
CA GLU A 78 -2.95 -4.60 48.35
C GLU A 78 -2.47 -5.82 49.13
N TRP A 79 -1.35 -6.40 48.73
CA TRP A 79 -0.67 -7.42 49.51
C TRP A 79 0.09 -6.73 50.65
N SER A 80 -0.43 -6.79 51.87
CA SER A 80 0.30 -6.35 53.06
C SER A 80 1.36 -7.39 53.46
N ARG A 81 2.54 -6.92 53.82
CA ARG A 81 3.69 -7.74 54.27
C ARG A 81 3.55 -8.20 55.71
#